data_AF-A0A916GF83-F1
#
_entry.id   AF-A0A916GF83-F1
#
_cell.length_a   1.000
_cell.length_b   1.000
_cell.length_c   1.000
_cell.angle_alpha   90.00
_cell.angle_beta   90.00
_cell.angle_gamma   90.00
#
_symmetry.space_group_name_H-M   'P 1'
#
loop_
_entity.id
_entity.type
_entity.pdbx_description
1 polymer ?
#
loop_
_entity_poly.entity_id
_entity_poly.type
_entity_poly.pdbx_seq_one_letter_code
_entity_poly.pdbx_strand_id
1 'polypeptide(L)'
;RERLFGYLEGSRRVILPEPQALLTETAKVPGLDGQKMSKSYNNSIFLREDPEVITRKVRTMPTDPARVRRNDPGDPEKCPVWAFHQIYSDDPTRQWVQEGCRSAGIGCLECKQPLIDAIIKEQAPMHERVQPYLDDPSLVRSIIADGCERARKLAGETMRDVREAMGLSYT
;
A
#
# COMPACT_ATOMS: atom_id res chain seq x y z
N ARG A 1 16.51 8.66 -25.94
CA ARG A 1 16.04 9.61 -26.97
C ARG A 1 16.61 9.22 -28.33
N GLU A 2 16.21 8.08 -28.88
CA GLU A 2 16.31 7.78 -30.32
C GLU A 2 15.65 6.42 -30.61
N ARG A 3 14.64 6.48 -31.49
CA ARG A 3 14.47 5.58 -32.64
C ARG A 3 14.45 4.07 -32.33
N LEU A 4 13.28 3.58 -31.93
CA LEU A 4 12.86 2.27 -32.44
C LEU A 4 11.75 2.51 -33.49
N PHE A 5 12.12 2.32 -34.75
CA PHE A 5 11.25 1.97 -35.88
C PHE A 5 10.28 2.99 -36.48
N GLY A 6 10.47 4.30 -36.26
CA GLY A 6 9.82 5.33 -37.10
C GLY A 6 10.63 5.77 -38.35
N TYR A 7 11.88 5.29 -38.49
CA TYR A 7 12.83 5.83 -39.47
C TYR A 7 12.92 5.02 -40.78
N LEU A 8 12.36 3.82 -40.84
CA LEU A 8 12.54 2.95 -42.01
C LEU A 8 11.53 3.20 -43.15
N GLU A 9 10.40 3.86 -42.89
CA GLU A 9 9.32 3.97 -43.90
C GLU A 9 8.61 5.35 -43.99
N GLY A 10 9.07 6.37 -43.25
CA GLY A 10 8.57 7.75 -43.43
C GLY A 10 7.18 8.05 -42.85
N SER A 11 6.59 7.17 -42.05
CA SER A 11 5.35 7.46 -41.31
C SER A 11 5.67 8.10 -39.94
N ARG A 12 5.37 9.41 -39.81
CA ARG A 12 5.65 10.25 -38.62
C ARG A 12 4.78 9.95 -37.38
N ARG A 13 3.99 8.87 -37.34
CA ARG A 13 3.00 8.65 -36.27
C ARG A 13 3.61 7.81 -35.13
N VAL A 14 3.72 8.39 -33.93
CA VAL A 14 4.05 7.65 -32.71
C VAL A 14 2.83 6.84 -32.29
N ILE A 15 2.94 5.51 -32.35
CA ILE A 15 1.81 4.58 -32.08
C ILE A 15 1.84 4.09 -30.63
N LEU A 16 3.03 3.76 -30.11
CA LEU A 16 3.23 3.35 -28.73
C LEU A 16 4.03 4.45 -28.01
N PRO A 17 3.40 5.23 -27.12
CA PRO A 17 4.13 6.20 -26.30
C PRO A 17 4.97 5.48 -25.24
N GLU A 18 6.17 6.00 -24.98
CA GLU A 18 7.03 5.49 -23.90
C GLU A 18 6.48 5.92 -22.54
N PRO A 19 6.03 4.98 -21.68
CA PRO A 19 5.46 5.34 -20.39
C PRO A 19 6.52 5.97 -19.49
N GLN A 20 6.14 7.05 -18.81
CA GLN A 20 7.01 7.71 -17.83
C GLN A 20 6.79 7.12 -16.44
N ALA A 21 7.85 7.08 -15.63
CA ALA A 21 7.77 6.63 -14.26
C ALA A 21 7.05 7.68 -13.39
N LEU A 22 6.12 7.24 -12.54
CA LEU A 22 5.57 8.03 -11.45
C LEU A 22 6.21 7.55 -10.14
N LEU A 23 7.18 8.32 -9.64
CA LEU A 23 7.96 7.96 -8.45
C LEU A 23 7.21 8.37 -7.17
N THR A 24 7.25 7.49 -6.16
CA THR A 24 6.73 7.77 -4.82
C THR A 24 7.88 8.07 -3.86
N GLU A 25 7.63 8.94 -2.89
CA GLU A 25 8.64 9.29 -1.86
C GLU A 25 8.98 8.09 -0.96
N THR A 26 7.98 7.24 -0.70
CA THR A 26 8.15 6.03 0.12
C THR A 26 8.10 4.79 -0.76
N ALA A 27 9.11 3.93 -0.65
CA ALA A 27 9.20 2.72 -1.46
C ALA A 27 8.36 1.55 -0.91
N LYS A 28 8.19 1.43 0.42
CA LYS A 28 7.61 0.25 1.08
C LYS A 28 6.96 0.61 2.42
N VAL A 29 5.87 -0.06 2.75
CA VAL A 29 5.27 -0.05 4.10
C VAL A 29 5.92 -1.16 4.94
N PRO A 30 6.32 -0.88 6.19
CA PRO A 30 6.87 -1.88 7.10
C PRO A 30 5.79 -2.89 7.52
N GLY A 31 6.16 -4.15 7.66
CA GLY A 31 5.38 -5.19 8.29
C GLY A 31 5.46 -5.11 9.81
N LEU A 32 4.67 -5.94 10.48
CA LEU A 32 4.60 -6.00 11.95
C LEU A 32 5.95 -6.31 12.61
N ASP A 33 6.88 -6.92 11.87
CA ASP A 33 8.24 -7.29 12.27
C ASP A 33 9.31 -6.25 11.86
N GLY A 34 8.93 -5.14 11.20
CA GLY A 34 9.83 -4.13 10.68
C GLY A 34 10.42 -4.44 9.30
N GLN A 35 10.20 -5.63 8.74
CA GLN A 35 10.58 -5.98 7.37
C GLN A 35 9.57 -5.44 6.37
N LYS A 36 9.73 -5.71 5.06
CA LYS A 36 8.66 -5.40 4.09
C LYS A 36 7.37 -6.11 4.49
N MET A 37 6.25 -5.39 4.52
CA MET A 37 4.94 -6.02 4.71
C MET A 37 4.64 -6.98 3.55
N SER A 38 4.39 -8.24 3.87
CA SER A 38 4.04 -9.29 2.91
C SER A 38 3.12 -10.35 3.52
N LYS A 39 2.13 -10.78 2.75
CA LYS A 39 1.25 -11.90 3.13
C LYS A 39 2.06 -13.17 3.40
N SER A 40 3.10 -13.44 2.60
CA SER A 40 3.95 -14.63 2.74
C SER A 40 4.81 -14.62 4.01
N TYR A 41 5.09 -13.45 4.58
CA TYR A 41 5.86 -13.32 5.81
C TYR A 41 4.98 -13.36 7.06
N ASN A 42 3.65 -13.42 6.87
CA ASN A 42 2.67 -13.38 7.95
C ASN A 42 2.82 -12.15 8.87
N ASN A 43 3.31 -11.04 8.31
CA ASN A 43 3.58 -9.78 9.03
C ASN A 43 2.66 -8.64 8.57
N SER A 44 1.50 -8.95 7.98
CA SER A 44 0.58 -7.98 7.37
C SER A 44 -0.65 -7.70 8.23
N ILE A 45 -1.17 -6.48 8.06
CA ILE A 45 -2.52 -6.08 8.48
C ILE A 45 -3.36 -5.97 7.21
N PHE A 46 -4.46 -6.72 7.11
CA PHE A 46 -5.35 -6.63 5.95
C PHE A 46 -6.28 -5.41 6.06
N LEU A 47 -6.72 -4.87 4.92
CA LEU A 47 -7.58 -3.67 4.86
C LEU A 47 -8.97 -3.85 5.49
N ARG A 48 -9.43 -5.09 5.57
CA ARG A 48 -10.73 -5.48 6.15
C ARG A 48 -10.54 -6.48 7.28
N GLU A 49 -9.41 -6.39 7.96
CA GLU A 49 -9.15 -7.26 9.10
C GLU A 49 -10.07 -6.89 10.25
N ASP A 50 -10.46 -7.89 11.04
CA ASP A 50 -11.30 -7.66 12.21
C ASP A 50 -10.54 -6.79 13.24
N PRO A 51 -11.19 -5.78 13.85
CA PRO A 51 -10.55 -4.89 14.82
C PRO A 51 -9.86 -5.60 16.00
N GLU A 52 -10.40 -6.73 16.47
CA GLU A 52 -9.78 -7.51 17.55
C GLU A 52 -8.50 -8.19 17.06
N VAL A 53 -8.48 -8.66 15.81
CA VAL A 53 -7.30 -9.26 15.18
C VAL A 53 -6.20 -8.21 14.99
N ILE A 54 -6.56 -6.99 14.56
CA ILE A 54 -5.64 -5.85 14.45
C ILE A 54 -5.04 -5.54 15.82
N THR A 55 -5.90 -5.37 16.83
CA THR A 55 -5.50 -5.10 18.22
C THR A 55 -4.50 -6.14 18.71
N ARG A 56 -4.78 -7.42 18.52
CA ARG A 56 -3.89 -8.52 18.91
C ARG A 56 -2.56 -8.44 18.17
N LYS A 57 -2.57 -8.32 16.85
CA LYS A 57 -1.36 -8.25 15.99
C LYS A 57 -0.43 -7.10 16.41
N VAL A 58 -0.98 -5.90 16.57
CA VAL A 58 -0.21 -4.71 16.95
C VAL A 58 0.34 -4.86 18.37
N ARG A 59 -0.47 -5.33 19.34
CA ARG A 59 0.00 -5.59 20.71
C ARG A 59 1.18 -6.57 20.75
N THR A 60 1.19 -7.59 19.88
CA THR A 60 2.27 -8.58 19.78
C THR A 60 3.48 -8.16 18.93
N MET A 61 3.46 -6.98 18.30
CA MET A 61 4.62 -6.52 17.50
C MET A 61 5.91 -6.52 18.34
N PRO A 62 7.04 -6.99 17.78
CA PRO A 62 8.35 -6.76 18.40
C PRO A 62 8.59 -5.26 18.60
N THR A 63 9.22 -4.94 19.71
CA THR A 63 9.67 -3.59 20.04
C THR A 63 11.20 -3.55 20.08
N ASP A 64 11.78 -2.44 20.50
CA ASP A 64 13.22 -2.32 20.71
C ASP A 64 13.74 -3.49 21.58
N PRO A 65 14.65 -4.35 21.06
CA PRO A 65 15.21 -5.48 21.80
C PRO A 65 16.00 -5.07 23.04
N ALA A 66 16.52 -3.83 23.10
CA ALA A 66 17.24 -3.32 24.26
C ALA A 66 16.30 -3.00 25.43
N ARG A 67 15.01 -2.80 25.16
CA ARG A 67 14.00 -2.45 26.16
C ARG A 67 13.34 -3.71 26.74
N VAL A 68 14.03 -4.36 27.67
CA VAL A 68 13.59 -5.64 28.26
C VAL A 68 12.50 -5.43 29.31
N ARG A 69 12.61 -4.39 30.14
CA ARG A 69 11.64 -4.05 31.20
C ARG A 69 10.92 -2.76 30.87
N ARG A 70 9.74 -2.56 31.48
CA ARG A 70 8.93 -1.34 31.30
C ARG A 70 9.72 -0.06 31.61
N ASN A 71 10.52 -0.09 32.66
CA ASN A 71 11.28 1.06 33.15
C ASN A 71 12.66 1.21 32.47
N ASP A 72 12.99 0.31 31.53
CA ASP A 72 14.20 0.48 30.73
C ASP A 72 13.91 1.50 29.61
N PRO A 73 14.83 2.44 29.35
CA PRO A 73 14.71 3.35 28.22
C PRO A 73 14.79 2.58 26.91
N GLY A 74 13.99 2.98 25.92
CA GLY A 74 14.03 2.43 24.57
C GLY A 74 14.48 3.45 23.55
N ASP A 75 14.78 2.95 22.36
CA ASP A 75 15.10 3.75 21.18
C ASP A 75 14.02 3.57 20.10
N PRO A 76 13.15 4.57 19.86
CA PRO A 76 12.13 4.52 18.81
C PRO A 76 12.69 4.14 17.44
N GLU A 77 13.91 4.56 17.09
CA GLU A 77 14.51 4.26 15.79
C GLU A 77 14.85 2.78 15.59
N LYS A 78 14.99 2.02 16.68
CA LYS A 78 15.20 0.56 16.68
C LYS A 78 13.91 -0.24 16.85
N CYS A 79 12.77 0.45 16.95
CA CYS A 79 11.47 -0.15 17.22
C CYS A 79 10.60 -0.16 15.95
N PRO A 80 10.18 -1.35 15.45
CA PRO A 80 9.28 -1.44 14.30
C PRO A 80 7.97 -0.66 14.45
N VAL A 81 7.48 -0.50 15.68
CA VAL A 81 6.26 0.27 16.00
C VAL A 81 6.42 1.75 15.61
N TRP A 82 7.62 2.31 15.69
CA TRP A 82 7.86 3.71 15.35
C TRP A 82 7.57 4.03 13.88
N ALA A 83 7.89 3.10 12.97
CA ALA A 83 7.60 3.28 11.55
C ALA A 83 6.09 3.36 11.28
N PHE A 84 5.26 2.72 12.11
CA PHE A 84 3.81 2.86 12.04
C PHE A 84 3.33 4.20 12.61
N HIS A 85 3.93 4.71 13.68
CA HIS A 85 3.60 6.05 14.18
C HIS A 85 3.91 7.16 13.16
N GLN A 86 4.94 6.99 12.33
CA GLN A 86 5.25 7.93 11.24
C GLN A 86 4.15 7.96 10.17
N ILE A 87 3.37 6.89 10.03
CA ILE A 87 2.28 6.77 9.05
C ILE A 87 0.94 7.20 9.65
N TYR A 88 0.62 6.71 10.85
CA TYR A 88 -0.74 6.78 11.41
C TYR A 88 -0.94 7.85 12.49
N SER A 89 0.13 8.35 13.10
CA SER A 89 0.04 9.27 14.24
C SER A 89 0.31 10.71 13.85
N ASP A 90 -0.35 11.64 14.53
CA ASP A 90 -0.11 13.07 14.41
C ASP A 90 1.16 13.52 15.15
N ASP A 91 1.57 14.77 14.93
CA ASP A 91 2.78 15.34 15.56
C ASP A 91 2.79 15.24 17.10
N PRO A 92 1.71 15.59 17.82
CA PRO A 92 1.67 15.47 19.27
C PRO A 92 1.87 14.03 19.75
N THR A 93 1.21 13.06 19.14
CA THR A 93 1.36 11.65 19.49
C THR A 93 2.78 11.17 19.20
N ARG A 94 3.37 11.58 18.07
CA ARG A 94 4.76 11.26 17.73
C ARG A 94 5.75 11.80 18.77
N GLN A 95 5.57 13.04 19.22
CA GLN A 95 6.42 13.65 20.26
C GLN A 95 6.28 12.91 21.59
N TRP A 96 5.04 12.65 22.03
CA TRP A 96 4.75 11.88 23.24
C TRP A 96 5.39 10.48 23.22
N VAL A 97 5.34 9.77 22.10
CA VAL A 97 5.99 8.46 21.94
C VAL A 97 7.51 8.58 22.04
N GLN A 98 8.12 9.56 21.36
CA GLN A 98 9.57 9.73 21.41
C GLN A 98 10.07 10.04 22.82
N GLU A 99 9.44 11.00 23.50
CA GLU A 99 9.79 11.39 24.86
C GLU A 99 9.53 10.26 25.85
N GLY A 100 8.34 9.66 25.81
CA GLY A 100 7.94 8.59 26.72
C GLY A 100 8.75 7.31 26.55
N CYS A 101 9.14 6.96 25.31
CA CYS A 101 9.95 5.77 25.05
C CYS A 101 11.39 5.96 25.54
N ARG A 102 12.01 7.12 25.22
CA ARG A 102 13.39 7.42 25.59
C ARG A 102 13.56 7.64 27.11
N SER A 103 12.56 8.21 27.77
CA SER A 103 12.55 8.42 29.23
C SER A 103 12.02 7.22 30.04
N ALA A 104 11.53 6.17 29.37
CA ALA A 104 10.75 5.09 29.98
C ALA A 104 9.47 5.56 30.73
N GLY A 105 8.94 6.73 30.41
CA GLY A 105 7.70 7.28 30.98
C GLY A 105 6.42 6.56 30.55
N ILE A 106 6.44 5.86 29.41
CA ILE A 106 5.27 5.10 28.88
C ILE A 106 5.64 3.65 28.58
N GLY A 107 4.70 2.72 28.77
CA GLY A 107 4.88 1.32 28.41
C GLY A 107 4.77 1.06 26.90
N CYS A 108 5.40 -0.02 26.40
CA CYS A 108 5.26 -0.43 24.98
C CYS A 108 3.81 -0.71 24.57
N LEU A 109 2.99 -1.23 25.48
CA LEU A 109 1.56 -1.46 25.21
C LEU A 109 0.76 -0.15 25.16
N GLU A 110 1.09 0.81 26.03
CA GLU A 110 0.48 2.15 26.03
C GLU A 110 0.81 2.88 24.73
N CYS A 111 2.07 2.85 24.30
CA CYS A 111 2.54 3.40 23.02
C CYS A 111 1.75 2.86 21.82
N LYS A 112 1.37 1.57 21.84
CA LYS A 112 0.67 0.91 20.75
C LYS A 112 -0.83 1.24 20.68
N GLN A 113 -1.43 1.74 21.76
CA GLN A 113 -2.88 1.96 21.79
C GLN A 113 -3.34 3.04 20.79
N PRO A 114 -2.71 4.24 20.73
CA PRO A 114 -3.06 5.25 19.73
C PRO A 114 -2.91 4.74 18.28
N LEU A 115 -1.95 3.84 18.03
CA LEU A 115 -1.76 3.23 16.72
C LEU A 115 -2.92 2.29 16.35
N ILE A 116 -3.35 1.45 17.30
CA ILE A 116 -4.49 0.55 17.10
C ILE A 116 -5.74 1.36 16.76
N ASP A 117 -6.00 2.41 17.53
CA ASP A 117 -7.18 3.26 17.34
C ASP A 117 -7.15 3.96 15.98
N ALA A 118 -5.98 4.47 15.56
CA ALA A 118 -5.80 5.11 14.26
C ALA A 118 -6.03 4.13 13.09
N ILE A 119 -5.47 2.92 13.16
CA ILE A 119 -5.65 1.89 12.11
C ILE A 119 -7.13 1.51 12.00
N ILE A 120 -7.80 1.25 13.12
CA ILE A 120 -9.22 0.87 13.12
C ILE A 120 -10.08 2.00 12.55
N LYS A 121 -9.80 3.25 12.95
CA LYS A 121 -10.50 4.44 12.43
C LYS A 121 -10.34 4.59 10.92
N GLU A 122 -9.15 4.35 10.38
CA GLU A 122 -8.90 4.42 8.94
C GLU A 122 -9.60 3.29 8.17
N GLN A 123 -9.67 2.09 8.74
CA GLN A 123 -10.31 0.94 8.10
C GLN A 123 -11.84 0.96 8.19
N ALA A 124 -12.44 1.63 9.18
CA ALA A 124 -13.89 1.73 9.35
C ALA A 124 -14.66 2.08 8.05
N PRO A 125 -14.30 3.15 7.30
CA PRO A 125 -14.99 3.44 6.03
C PRO A 125 -14.78 2.36 4.96
N MET A 126 -13.69 1.59 5.00
CA MET A 126 -13.47 0.49 4.06
C MET A 126 -14.40 -0.70 4.33
N HIS A 127 -14.69 -0.97 5.61
CA HIS A 127 -15.67 -1.97 6.02
C HIS A 127 -17.08 -1.56 5.60
N GLU A 128 -17.46 -0.30 5.81
CA GLU A 128 -18.77 0.21 5.36
C GLU A 128 -18.93 0.14 3.84
N ARG A 129 -17.90 0.59 3.11
CA ARG A 129 -17.93 0.63 1.63
C ARG A 129 -17.94 -0.74 0.99
N VAL A 130 -17.46 -1.79 1.68
CA VAL A 130 -17.44 -3.13 1.08
C VAL A 130 -18.80 -3.82 1.15
N GLN A 131 -19.67 -3.44 2.09
CA GLN A 131 -20.89 -4.17 2.40
C GLN A 131 -21.79 -4.43 1.16
N PRO A 132 -22.08 -3.43 0.30
CA PRO A 132 -22.89 -3.66 -0.90
C PRO A 132 -22.30 -4.71 -1.86
N TYR A 133 -20.97 -4.80 -1.91
CA TYR A 133 -20.26 -5.75 -2.78
C TYR A 133 -20.21 -7.17 -2.20
N LEU A 134 -20.37 -7.32 -0.88
CA LEU A 134 -20.53 -8.61 -0.24
C LEU A 134 -21.95 -9.13 -0.38
N ASP A 135 -22.94 -8.24 -0.23
CA ASP A 135 -24.36 -8.55 -0.35
C ASP A 135 -24.73 -8.90 -1.80
N ASP A 136 -24.15 -8.20 -2.77
CA ASP A 136 -24.29 -8.51 -4.18
C ASP A 136 -22.94 -8.63 -4.91
N PRO A 137 -22.39 -9.85 -4.99
CA PRO A 137 -21.16 -10.12 -5.76
C PRO A 137 -21.29 -9.84 -7.26
N SER A 138 -22.51 -9.66 -7.80
CA SER A 138 -22.71 -9.31 -9.20
C SER A 138 -22.19 -7.90 -9.52
N LEU A 139 -22.23 -6.97 -8.54
CA LEU A 139 -21.71 -5.61 -8.70
C LEU A 139 -20.22 -5.62 -9.05
N VAL A 140 -19.42 -6.44 -8.35
CA VAL A 140 -17.99 -6.59 -8.63
C VAL A 140 -17.75 -7.15 -10.02
N ARG A 141 -18.52 -8.18 -10.40
CA ARG A 141 -18.41 -8.79 -11.74
C ARG A 141 -18.74 -7.79 -12.85
N SER A 142 -19.77 -6.97 -12.66
CA SER A 142 -20.18 -5.93 -13.60
C SER A 142 -19.10 -4.84 -13.75
N ILE A 143 -18.51 -4.39 -12.65
CA ILE A 143 -17.39 -3.41 -12.69
C ILE A 143 -16.20 -3.96 -13.45
N ILE A 144 -15.84 -5.22 -13.21
CA ILE A 144 -14.73 -5.88 -13.92
C ILE A 144 -15.08 -6.03 -15.41
N ALA A 145 -16.30 -6.45 -15.73
CA ALA A 145 -16.75 -6.64 -17.11
C ALA A 145 -16.71 -5.33 -17.91
N ASP A 146 -17.24 -4.24 -17.35
CA ASP A 146 -17.18 -2.89 -17.95
C ASP A 146 -15.73 -2.41 -18.15
N GLY A 147 -14.89 -2.58 -17.13
CA GLY A 147 -13.47 -2.27 -17.24
C GLY A 147 -12.76 -3.06 -18.34
N CYS A 148 -13.04 -4.37 -18.43
CA CYS A 148 -12.51 -5.24 -19.48
C CYS A 148 -13.00 -4.84 -20.87
N GLU A 149 -14.26 -4.44 -21.03
CA GLU A 149 -14.80 -4.00 -22.31
C GLU A 149 -14.10 -2.71 -22.79
N ARG A 150 -13.98 -1.71 -21.92
CA ARG A 150 -13.24 -0.47 -22.23
C ARG A 150 -11.79 -0.74 -22.61
N ALA A 151 -11.11 -1.57 -21.82
CA ALA A 151 -9.72 -1.94 -22.09
C ALA A 151 -9.58 -2.72 -23.40
N ARG A 152 -10.50 -3.64 -23.70
CA ARG A 152 -10.50 -4.42 -24.95
C ARG A 152 -10.71 -3.53 -26.17
N LYS A 153 -11.61 -2.55 -26.09
CA LYS A 153 -11.83 -1.59 -27.17
C LYS A 153 -10.54 -0.80 -27.47
N LEU A 154 -9.94 -0.20 -26.44
CA LEU A 154 -8.71 0.57 -26.60
C LEU A 154 -7.54 -0.30 -27.10
N ALA A 155 -7.36 -1.50 -26.55
CA ALA A 155 -6.35 -2.43 -27.03
C ALA A 155 -6.59 -2.85 -28.48
N GLY A 156 -7.85 -3.00 -28.90
CA GLY A 156 -8.21 -3.27 -30.29
C GLY A 156 -7.85 -2.13 -31.24
N GLU A 157 -8.04 -0.87 -30.81
CA GLU A 157 -7.60 0.32 -31.54
C GLU A 157 -6.06 0.36 -31.64
N THR A 158 -5.34 0.19 -30.53
CA THR A 158 -3.87 0.14 -30.52
C THR A 158 -3.33 -0.98 -31.41
N MET A 159 -3.91 -2.18 -31.33
CA MET A 159 -3.48 -3.32 -32.15
C MET A 159 -3.79 -3.14 -33.64
N ARG A 160 -4.76 -2.29 -34.00
CA ARG A 160 -5.00 -1.91 -35.40
C ARG A 160 -3.86 -1.04 -35.91
N ASP A 161 -3.54 0.03 -35.17
CA ASP A 161 -2.43 0.93 -35.52
C ASP A 161 -1.10 0.15 -35.59
N VAL A 162 -0.85 -0.79 -34.66
CA VAL A 162 0.34 -1.66 -34.68
C VAL A 162 0.37 -2.55 -35.91
N ARG A 163 -0.74 -3.23 -36.26
CA ARG A 163 -0.78 -4.11 -37.45
C ARG A 163 -0.60 -3.33 -38.75
N GLU A 164 -1.19 -2.14 -38.85
CA GLU A 164 -1.03 -1.24 -40.00
C GLU A 164 0.44 -0.83 -40.17
N ALA A 165 1.09 -0.39 -39.09
CA ALA A 165 2.51 -0.01 -39.12
C ALA A 165 3.46 -1.18 -39.36
N MET A 166 3.03 -2.42 -39.10
CA MET A 166 3.78 -3.64 -39.41
C MET A 166 3.48 -4.22 -40.80
N GLY A 167 2.56 -3.61 -41.58
CA GLY A 167 2.14 -4.13 -42.88
C GLY A 167 1.32 -5.43 -42.82
N LEU A 168 0.72 -5.73 -41.66
CA LEU A 168 -0.10 -6.93 -41.41
C LEU A 168 -1.60 -6.68 -41.59
N SER A 169 -2.00 -5.54 -42.13
CA SER A 169 -3.39 -5.25 -42.47
C SER A 169 -3.75 -5.96 -43.78
N TYR A 170 -4.37 -7.13 -43.69
CA TYR A 170 -4.99 -7.77 -44.85
C TYR A 170 -6.36 -7.10 -45.08
N THR A 171 -6.53 -6.52 -46.27
CA THR A 171 -7.85 -6.13 -46.81
C THR A 171 -8.68 -7.33 -47.17
#